data_AF-A0A510PMT4-F1
#
_entry.id   AF-A0A510PMT4-F1
#
_cell.length_a   1.000
_cell.length_b   1.000
_cell.length_c   1.000
_cell.angle_alpha   90.00
_cell.angle_beta   90.00
_cell.angle_gamma   90.00
#
_symmetry.space_group_name_H-M   'P 1'
#
loop_
_entity.id
_entity.type
_entity.pdbx_description
1 polymer ?
#
loop_
_entity_poly.entity_id
_entity_poly.type
_entity_poly.pdbx_seq_one_letter_code
_entity_poly.pdbx_strand_id
1 'polypeptide(L)'
;MAVWGWASELYVDTGLIQATRDSVSLWQIQLGSLQEYFLKRYADDLINSNAKLFVDAVAPRMFFFTDRETQGHEVFPEIPRVINENYRLVDEVQGVRIYLKK
;
A
#
# COMPACT_ATOMS: atom_id res chain seq x y z
N MET A 1 -8.97 4.55 2.86
CA MET A 1 -8.05 3.39 3.00
C MET A 1 -7.01 3.50 1.90
N ALA A 2 -5.81 2.99 2.11
CA ALA A 2 -4.83 2.83 1.05
C ALA A 2 -4.43 1.37 0.96
N VAL A 3 -4.20 0.89 -0.26
CA VAL A 3 -3.78 -0.48 -0.55
C VAL A 3 -2.41 -0.41 -1.22
N TRP A 4 -1.43 -1.10 -0.63
CA TRP A 4 -0.16 -1.41 -1.27
C TRP A 4 -0.28 -2.78 -1.95
N GLY A 5 0.00 -2.87 -3.25
CA GLY A 5 -0.15 -4.11 -4.02
C GLY A 5 -1.38 -4.09 -4.95
N TRP A 6 -2.03 -5.25 -5.15
CA TRP A 6 -3.15 -5.42 -6.08
C TRP A 6 -4.35 -6.03 -5.37
N ALA A 7 -5.19 -5.17 -4.80
CA ALA A 7 -6.44 -5.56 -4.13
C ALA A 7 -7.48 -4.41 -4.17
N SER A 8 -7.82 -3.94 -5.38
CA SER A 8 -8.75 -2.82 -5.55
C SER A 8 -10.19 -3.16 -5.16
N GLU A 9 -10.54 -4.46 -5.16
CA GLU A 9 -11.80 -5.00 -4.68
C GLU A 9 -12.10 -4.59 -3.22
N LEU A 10 -11.07 -4.41 -2.38
CA LEU A 10 -11.25 -4.01 -0.99
C LEU A 10 -11.96 -2.66 -0.87
N TYR A 11 -11.75 -1.72 -1.80
CA TYR A 11 -12.46 -0.43 -1.78
C TYR A 11 -13.97 -0.60 -2.02
N VAL A 12 -14.35 -1.55 -2.89
CA VAL A 12 -15.74 -1.86 -3.20
C VAL A 12 -16.39 -2.60 -2.03
N ASP A 13 -15.73 -3.66 -1.55
CA ASP A 13 -16.27 -4.55 -0.52
C ASP A 13 -16.45 -3.83 0.82
N THR A 14 -15.54 -2.93 1.19
CA THR A 14 -15.64 -2.18 2.45
C THR A 14 -16.38 -0.85 2.32
N GLY A 15 -16.63 -0.38 1.09
CA GLY A 15 -17.16 0.97 0.82
C GLY A 15 -16.25 2.11 1.30
N LEU A 16 -14.95 1.85 1.49
CA LEU A 16 -14.02 2.85 2.01
C LEU A 16 -13.41 3.63 0.84
N ILE A 17 -13.36 4.95 0.98
CA ILE A 17 -12.79 5.83 -0.04
C ILE A 17 -11.27 5.58 -0.15
N GLN A 18 -10.78 5.44 -1.38
CA GLN A 18 -9.36 5.31 -1.68
C GLN A 18 -8.60 6.58 -1.31
N ALA A 19 -7.46 6.42 -0.65
CA ALA A 19 -6.61 7.51 -0.19
C ALA A 19 -5.67 8.05 -1.28
N THR A 20 -5.30 7.16 -2.20
CA THR A 20 -4.33 7.40 -3.26
C THR A 20 -5.04 7.52 -4.60
N ARG A 21 -4.39 8.19 -5.56
CA ARG A 21 -4.97 8.37 -6.91
C ARG A 21 -5.11 7.05 -7.68
N ASP A 22 -4.18 6.11 -7.45
CA ASP A 22 -4.22 4.78 -8.05
C ASP A 22 -4.86 3.79 -7.07
N SER A 23 -5.69 2.88 -7.60
CA SER A 23 -6.34 1.82 -6.83
C SER A 23 -5.44 0.62 -6.55
N VAL A 24 -4.30 0.52 -7.24
CA VAL A 24 -3.27 -0.52 -7.09
C VAL A 24 -1.88 0.10 -7.21
N SER A 25 -0.85 -0.58 -6.70
CA SER A 25 0.53 -0.06 -6.64
C SER A 25 1.41 -0.45 -7.83
N LEU A 26 0.82 -0.64 -9.01
CA LEU A 26 1.52 -1.18 -10.19
C LEU A 26 2.75 -0.33 -10.56
N TRP A 27 2.56 0.99 -10.65
CA TRP A 27 3.59 1.93 -11.09
C TRP A 27 4.63 2.24 -10.02
N GLN A 28 4.30 1.96 -8.75
CA GLN A 28 5.19 2.08 -7.62
C GLN A 28 6.09 0.86 -7.51
N ILE A 29 5.55 -0.34 -7.74
CA ILE A 29 6.27 -1.60 -7.54
C ILE A 29 7.08 -2.00 -8.79
N GLN A 30 6.53 -1.86 -9.99
CA GLN A 30 7.25 -2.24 -11.20
C GLN A 30 8.36 -1.23 -11.53
N LEU A 31 9.53 -1.77 -11.88
CA LEU A 31 10.67 -0.99 -12.36
C LEU A 31 10.28 -0.22 -13.63
N GLY A 32 10.52 1.09 -13.61
CA GLY A 32 10.26 1.97 -14.73
C GLY A 32 10.92 3.33 -14.54
N SER A 33 11.10 4.08 -15.63
CA SER A 33 11.78 5.38 -15.61
C SER A 33 11.08 6.45 -14.74
N LEU A 34 9.80 6.23 -14.40
CA LEU A 34 8.98 7.14 -13.58
C LEU A 34 8.65 6.57 -12.19
N GLN A 35 9.27 5.45 -11.78
CA GLN A 35 8.94 4.77 -10.53
C GLN A 35 9.07 5.70 -9.30
N GLU A 36 10.16 6.47 -9.22
CA GLU A 36 10.39 7.44 -8.14
C GLU A 36 9.28 8.51 -8.08
N TYR A 37 8.81 8.98 -9.23
CA TYR A 37 7.69 9.92 -9.29
C TYR A 37 6.41 9.31 -8.70
N PHE A 38 6.10 8.05 -9.04
CA PHE A 38 4.90 7.37 -8.54
C PHE A 38 5.00 7.03 -7.05
N LEU A 39 6.19 6.66 -6.56
CA LEU A 39 6.46 6.43 -5.14
C LEU A 39 6.24 7.70 -4.33
N LYS A 40 6.85 8.82 -4.76
CA LYS A 40 6.67 10.12 -4.11
C LYS A 40 5.21 10.54 -4.09
N ARG A 41 4.51 10.40 -5.22
CA ARG A 41 3.08 10.73 -5.32
C ARG A 41 2.23 9.90 -4.37
N TYR A 42 2.51 8.60 -4.26
CA TYR A 42 1.82 7.70 -3.34
C TYR A 42 2.06 8.08 -1.87
N ALA A 43 3.31 8.39 -1.52
CA ALA A 43 3.68 8.86 -0.17
C ALA A 43 3.00 10.19 0.18
N ASP A 44 3.04 11.16 -0.73
CA ASP A 44 2.37 12.46 -0.57
C ASP A 44 0.86 12.29 -0.37
N ASP A 45 0.21 11.41 -1.15
CA ASP A 45 -1.21 11.12 -1.00
C ASP A 45 -1.53 10.50 0.37
N LEU A 46 -0.73 9.52 0.81
CA LEU A 46 -0.88 8.92 2.14
C LEU A 46 -0.77 9.95 3.27
N ILE A 47 0.25 10.81 3.22
CA ILE A 47 0.51 11.86 4.24
C ILE A 47 -0.67 12.83 4.31
N ASN A 48 -1.17 13.26 3.16
CA ASN A 48 -2.23 14.26 3.07
C ASN A 48 -3.65 13.68 3.20
N SER A 49 -3.78 12.35 3.32
CA SER A 49 -5.08 11.69 3.45
C SER A 49 -5.53 11.49 4.91
N ASN A 50 -6.85 11.35 5.09
CA ASN A 50 -7.47 10.89 6.33
C ASN A 50 -7.62 9.36 6.40
N ALA A 51 -6.84 8.61 5.60
CA ALA A 51 -6.94 7.16 5.55
C ALA A 51 -6.64 6.53 6.92
N LYS A 52 -7.64 5.92 7.54
CA LYS A 52 -7.46 5.22 8.83
C LYS A 52 -6.79 3.86 8.68
N LEU A 53 -6.88 3.27 7.49
CA LEU A 53 -6.32 1.96 7.17
C LEU A 53 -5.31 2.07 6.04
N PHE A 54 -4.16 1.44 6.25
CA PHE A 54 -3.21 1.04 5.21
C PHE A 54 -3.20 -0.49 5.18
N VAL A 55 -3.40 -1.06 3.99
CA VAL A 55 -3.45 -2.51 3.78
C VAL A 55 -2.33 -2.86 2.83
N ASP A 56 -1.40 -3.69 3.29
CA ASP A 56 -0.39 -4.28 2.42
C ASP A 56 -0.88 -5.63 1.91
N ALA A 57 -1.25 -5.63 0.64
CA ALA A 57 -1.77 -6.73 -0.14
C ALA A 57 -0.68 -7.33 -1.05
N VAL A 58 0.58 -7.30 -0.63
CA VAL A 58 1.65 -8.14 -1.19
C VAL A 58 1.74 -9.42 -0.36
N ALA A 59 1.12 -10.49 -0.86
CA ALA A 59 1.01 -11.75 -0.12
C ALA A 59 0.95 -12.98 -1.05
N PRO A 60 1.35 -14.19 -0.57
CA PRO A 60 1.49 -15.37 -1.42
C PRO A 60 0.25 -15.81 -2.22
N ARG A 61 -0.96 -15.41 -1.79
CA ARG A 61 -2.24 -15.79 -2.42
C ARG A 61 -2.90 -14.65 -3.21
N MET A 62 -2.22 -13.52 -3.36
CA MET A 62 -2.74 -12.38 -4.11
C MET A 62 -2.56 -12.59 -5.61
N PHE A 63 -3.36 -11.89 -6.40
CA PHE A 63 -3.41 -12.10 -7.85
C PHE A 63 -2.10 -11.73 -8.57
N PHE A 64 -1.49 -10.61 -8.21
CA PHE A 64 -0.38 -10.02 -8.99
C PHE A 64 0.92 -9.84 -8.21
N PHE A 65 0.86 -9.29 -7.00
CA PHE A 65 2.04 -9.06 -6.16
C PHE A 65 2.05 -10.06 -4.99
N THR A 66 3.01 -10.98 -5.02
CA THR A 66 3.05 -12.13 -4.09
C THR A 66 4.33 -12.25 -3.30
N ASP A 67 5.38 -11.51 -3.67
CA ASP A 67 6.70 -11.62 -3.06
C ASP A 67 7.05 -10.34 -2.28
N ARG A 68 7.00 -10.44 -0.94
CA ARG A 68 7.32 -9.30 -0.06
C ARG A 68 8.79 -8.89 -0.11
N GLU A 69 9.71 -9.81 -0.41
CA GLU A 69 11.14 -9.51 -0.42
C GLU A 69 11.53 -8.60 -1.58
N THR A 70 10.71 -8.56 -2.64
CA THR A 70 10.96 -7.74 -3.84
C THR A 70 9.87 -6.70 -4.11
N GLN A 71 8.66 -6.86 -3.56
CA GLN A 71 7.49 -6.04 -3.88
C GLN A 71 6.84 -5.42 -2.63
N GLY A 72 7.23 -5.86 -1.43
CA GLY A 72 6.71 -5.33 -0.18
C GLY A 72 7.05 -3.85 -0.03
N HIS A 73 6.20 -3.08 0.67
CA HIS A 73 6.40 -1.65 0.79
C HIS A 73 7.75 -1.28 1.44
N GLU A 74 8.34 -2.18 2.23
CA GLU A 74 9.62 -2.01 2.91
C GLU A 74 10.83 -1.85 1.98
N VAL A 75 10.75 -2.37 0.75
CA VAL A 75 11.88 -2.31 -0.18
C VAL A 75 12.00 -0.95 -0.88
N PHE A 76 11.02 -0.06 -0.67
CA PHE A 76 10.94 1.26 -1.28
C PHE A 76 11.12 2.34 -0.22
N PRO A 77 12.34 2.85 0.05
CA PRO A 77 12.71 3.54 1.31
C PRO A 77 11.78 4.67 1.79
N GLU A 78 11.12 5.39 0.87
CA GLU A 78 10.17 6.45 1.22
C GLU A 78 8.88 5.92 1.87
N ILE A 79 8.40 4.75 1.45
CA ILE A 79 7.13 4.18 1.91
C ILE A 79 7.19 3.65 3.34
N PRO A 80 8.16 2.81 3.78
CA PRO A 80 8.20 2.33 5.15
C PRO A 80 8.40 3.47 6.14
N ARG A 81 9.05 4.57 5.74
CA ARG A 81 9.12 5.78 6.57
C ARG A 81 7.70 6.32 6.86
N VAL A 82 6.88 6.54 5.83
CA VAL A 82 5.50 7.01 6.00
C VAL A 82 4.65 6.03 6.82
N ILE A 83 4.78 4.73 6.56
CA ILE A 83 4.02 3.70 7.29
C ILE A 83 4.45 3.63 8.75
N ASN A 84 5.75 3.56 9.05
CA ASN A 84 6.27 3.46 10.41
C ASN A 84 5.99 4.71 11.24
N GLU A 85 5.99 5.91 10.63
CA GLU A 85 5.64 7.14 11.32
C GLU A 85 4.15 7.19 11.68
N ASN A 86 3.26 6.86 10.72
CA ASN A 86 1.83 7.19 10.81
C ASN A 86 0.90 6.01 11.14
N TYR A 87 1.35 4.77 10.96
CA TYR A 87 0.51 3.58 11.09
C TYR A 87 1.18 2.54 12.01
N ARG A 88 0.36 1.63 12.54
CA ARG A 88 0.80 0.47 13.32
C ARG A 88 0.15 -0.79 12.78
N LEU A 89 0.92 -1.88 12.66
CA LEU A 89 0.37 -3.19 12.30
C LEU A 89 -0.59 -3.63 13.41
N VAL A 90 -1.82 -4.03 13.02
CA VAL A 90 -2.84 -4.49 13.96
C VAL A 90 -3.28 -5.92 13.70
N ASP A 91 -3.14 -6.41 12.47
CA ASP A 91 -3.50 -7.77 12.11
C ASP A 91 -2.78 -8.23 10.83
N GLU A 92 -2.71 -9.55 10.63
CA GLU A 92 -2.26 -10.17 9.40
C GLU A 92 -3.17 -11.36 9.06
N VAL A 93 -3.92 -11.25 7.96
CA VAL A 93 -4.91 -12.25 7.54
C VAL A 93 -4.49 -12.86 6.22
N GLN A 94 -4.15 -14.15 6.21
CA GLN A 94 -3.69 -14.87 5.01
C GLN A 94 -2.47 -14.20 4.32
N GLY A 95 -1.64 -13.51 5.10
CA GLY A 95 -0.51 -12.74 4.58
C GLY A 95 -0.88 -11.33 4.10
N VAL A 96 -2.13 -10.88 4.15
CA VAL A 96 -2.43 -9.46 3.95
C VAL A 96 -2.24 -8.74 5.28
N ARG A 97 -1.37 -7.73 5.32
CA ARG A 97 -1.04 -7.00 6.55
C ARG A 97 -1.90 -5.76 6.68
N ILE A 98 -2.55 -5.61 7.83
CA ILE A 98 -3.51 -4.54 8.08
C ILE A 98 -2.93 -3.59 9.11
N TYR A 99 -2.82 -2.32 8.76
CA TYR A 99 -2.27 -1.27 9.60
C TYR A 99 -3.33 -0.22 9.90
N LEU A 100 -3.40 0.19 11.15
CA LEU A 100 -4.28 1.26 11.63
C LEU A 100 -3.47 2.54 11.82
N LYS A 101 -4.01 3.68 11.39
CA LYS A 101 -3.41 5.00 11.63
C LYS A 101 -3.30 5.24 13.15
N LYS A 102 -2.15 5.76 13.59
CA LYS A 102 -1.87 6.09 14.99
C LYS A 102 -2.72 7.27 15.47
#